data_AF-A0A661TBB9-F1
#
_entry.id   AF-A0A661TBB9-F1
#
_cell.length_a   1.000
_cell.length_b   1.000
_cell.length_c   1.000
_cell.angle_alpha   90.00
_cell.angle_beta   90.00
_cell.angle_gamma   90.00
#
_symmetry.space_group_name_H-M   'P 1'
#
loop_
_entity.id
_entity.type
_entity.pdbx_description
1 polymer ?
#
loop_
_entity_poly.entity_id
_entity_poly.type
_entity_poly.pdbx_seq_one_letter_code
_entity_poly.pdbx_strand_id
1 'polypeptide(L)'
;TFRWCELFIAGPEAIFGNACETADKILRSGNHIPMLKLAALFHDSGKPSCAAFDPGKKRHVFYNHPKRGHTIAQEIAKRMKFSNTDRKFFCLLVEQHMRPWELSRPGVRGKTLIRWFGSVSDDGLAIILLACADMSAKSGKQMQQAQKERFFTWARQAAQAYQDRIRTAISQKPLVSGHDLMAIGIKPGPDMGRILDAVRQEQYNGLVTSREEGLNLAKKLAGL
;
A
#
# COMPACT_ATOMS: atom_id res chain seq x y z
N THR A 1 5.00 0.59 -18.52
CA THR A 1 5.11 1.09 -17.13
C THR A 1 6.43 1.79 -16.89
N PHE A 2 7.58 1.13 -17.11
CA PHE A 2 8.92 1.69 -16.83
C PHE A 2 9.16 3.14 -17.30
N ARG A 3 8.90 3.46 -18.58
CA ARG A 3 9.07 4.83 -19.11
C ARG A 3 8.26 5.88 -18.36
N TRP A 4 7.01 5.57 -18.01
CA TRP A 4 6.17 6.47 -17.21
C TRP A 4 6.67 6.61 -15.78
N CYS A 5 7.24 5.54 -15.23
CA CYS A 5 7.88 5.59 -13.92
C CYS A 5 9.06 6.57 -13.92
N GLU A 6 9.94 6.55 -14.93
CA GLU A 6 11.02 7.53 -15.09
C GLU A 6 10.48 8.96 -15.13
N LEU A 7 9.44 9.20 -15.96
CA LEU A 7 8.83 10.52 -16.09
C LEU A 7 8.26 11.03 -14.77
N PHE A 8 7.55 10.18 -14.03
CA PHE A 8 6.95 10.57 -12.75
C PHE A 8 7.95 10.63 -11.59
N ILE A 9 9.09 9.94 -11.68
CA ILE A 9 10.20 10.13 -10.73
C ILE A 9 10.88 11.49 -10.99
N ALA A 10 11.00 11.89 -12.27
CA ALA A 10 11.60 13.18 -12.64
C ALA A 10 10.68 14.38 -12.34
N GLY A 11 9.37 14.20 -12.48
CA GLY A 11 8.35 15.21 -12.18
C GLY A 11 7.19 14.66 -11.33
N PRO A 12 7.41 14.37 -10.03
CA PRO A 12 6.38 13.83 -9.15
C PRO A 12 5.17 14.75 -8.94
N GLU A 13 5.32 16.05 -9.18
CA GLU A 13 4.25 17.05 -9.12
C GLU A 13 3.09 16.74 -10.06
N ALA A 14 3.37 16.08 -11.19
CA ALA A 14 2.34 15.65 -12.15
C ALA A 14 1.29 14.73 -11.51
N ILE A 15 1.70 13.92 -10.53
CA ILE A 15 0.81 13.06 -9.74
C ILE A 15 0.38 13.78 -8.46
N PHE A 16 1.35 14.26 -7.69
CA PHE A 16 1.16 14.57 -6.27
C PHE A 16 0.79 16.03 -5.99
N GLY A 17 0.93 16.95 -6.94
CA GLY A 17 0.64 18.37 -6.71
C GLY A 17 1.35 18.91 -5.47
N ASN A 18 0.59 19.45 -4.51
CA ASN A 18 1.15 20.03 -3.27
C ASN A 18 1.81 19.00 -2.35
N ALA A 19 1.57 17.70 -2.55
CA ALA A 19 2.26 16.63 -1.82
C ALA A 19 3.61 16.21 -2.45
N CYS A 20 4.05 16.91 -3.51
CA CYS A 20 5.25 16.60 -4.26
C CYS A 20 6.52 16.58 -3.39
N GLU A 21 6.73 17.58 -2.54
CA GLU A 21 7.94 17.67 -1.71
C GLU A 21 8.06 16.46 -0.76
N THR A 22 6.96 16.08 -0.11
CA THR A 22 6.90 14.88 0.74
C THR A 22 7.20 13.62 -0.07
N ALA A 23 6.61 13.49 -1.26
CA ALA A 23 6.84 12.35 -2.14
C ALA A 23 8.29 12.27 -2.62
N ASP A 24 8.88 13.38 -3.07
CA ASP A 24 10.26 13.45 -3.55
C ASP A 24 11.25 13.08 -2.44
N LYS A 25 11.05 13.59 -1.21
CA LYS A 25 11.86 13.20 -0.05
C LYS A 25 11.82 11.70 0.22
N ILE A 26 10.64 11.08 0.14
CA ILE A 26 10.47 9.63 0.34
C ILE A 26 11.16 8.86 -0.79
N LEU A 27 10.94 9.26 -2.05
CA LEU A 27 11.53 8.59 -3.22
C LEU A 27 13.06 8.65 -3.23
N ARG A 28 13.65 9.74 -2.73
CA ARG A 28 15.12 9.91 -2.63
C ARG A 28 15.74 9.24 -1.41
N SER A 29 14.95 8.62 -0.53
CA SER A 29 15.46 7.92 0.64
C SER A 29 16.13 6.60 0.23
N GLY A 30 17.40 6.42 0.57
CA GLY A 30 18.14 5.18 0.30
C GLY A 30 18.01 4.72 -1.16
N ASN A 31 17.64 3.45 -1.37
CA ASN A 31 17.50 2.85 -2.70
C ASN A 31 16.06 2.83 -3.25
N HIS A 32 15.17 3.72 -2.77
CA HIS A 32 13.77 3.73 -3.19
C HIS A 32 13.59 3.87 -4.70
N ILE A 33 14.26 4.84 -5.34
CA ILE A 33 14.19 5.02 -6.80
C ILE A 33 14.65 3.77 -7.58
N PRO A 34 15.84 3.20 -7.34
CA PRO A 34 16.24 1.94 -7.98
C PRO A 34 15.23 0.79 -7.80
N MET A 35 14.71 0.61 -6.58
CA MET A 35 13.73 -0.45 -6.29
C MET A 35 12.39 -0.21 -6.99
N LEU A 36 11.95 1.04 -7.09
CA LEU A 36 10.75 1.44 -7.81
C LEU A 36 10.88 1.18 -9.32
N LYS A 37 12.04 1.47 -9.90
CA LYS A 37 12.35 1.15 -11.30
C LYS A 37 12.34 -0.36 -11.56
N LEU A 38 12.94 -1.15 -10.67
CA LEU A 38 12.86 -2.61 -10.74
C LEU A 38 11.43 -3.12 -10.60
N ALA A 39 10.66 -2.59 -9.65
CA ALA A 39 9.24 -2.95 -9.51
C ALA A 39 8.44 -2.60 -10.76
N ALA A 40 8.72 -1.50 -11.44
CA ALA A 40 8.09 -1.16 -12.71
C ALA A 40 8.35 -2.22 -13.81
N LEU A 41 9.50 -2.91 -13.77
CA LEU A 41 9.81 -4.04 -14.66
C LEU A 41 9.11 -5.34 -14.22
N PHE A 42 9.00 -5.59 -12.92
CA PHE A 42 8.57 -6.88 -12.37
C PHE A 42 7.14 -6.95 -11.81
N HIS A 43 6.41 -5.83 -11.71
CA HIS A 43 5.09 -5.78 -11.04
C HIS A 43 4.10 -6.83 -11.57
N ASP A 44 4.14 -7.07 -12.88
CA ASP A 44 3.27 -8.00 -13.59
C ASP A 44 3.88 -9.39 -13.83
N SER A 45 5.08 -9.67 -13.29
CA SER A 45 5.80 -10.95 -13.51
C SER A 45 5.01 -12.19 -13.08
N GLY A 46 4.03 -12.05 -12.19
CA GLY A 46 3.14 -13.13 -11.77
C GLY A 46 2.04 -13.49 -12.78
N LYS A 47 1.74 -12.61 -13.76
CA LYS A 47 0.61 -12.81 -14.71
C LYS A 47 0.69 -14.12 -15.48
N PRO A 48 1.82 -14.51 -16.10
CA PRO A 48 1.87 -15.74 -16.91
C PRO A 48 1.44 -16.99 -16.15
N SER A 49 1.91 -17.16 -14.91
CA SER A 49 1.56 -18.30 -14.06
C SER A 49 0.14 -18.25 -13.47
N CYS A 50 -0.55 -17.12 -13.59
CA CYS A 50 -1.90 -16.91 -13.05
C CYS A 50 -2.95 -16.76 -14.16
N ALA A 51 -2.59 -16.97 -15.42
CA ALA A 51 -3.50 -16.83 -16.54
C ALA A 51 -4.58 -17.92 -16.51
N ALA A 52 -5.84 -17.51 -16.47
CA ALA A 52 -6.99 -18.40 -16.61
C ALA A 52 -7.99 -17.77 -17.58
N PHE A 53 -8.72 -18.57 -18.37
CA PHE A 53 -9.81 -18.05 -19.19
C PHE A 53 -11.08 -17.93 -18.34
N ASP A 54 -11.74 -16.77 -18.37
CA ASP A 54 -13.02 -16.52 -17.69
C ASP A 54 -14.12 -16.52 -18.77
N PRO A 55 -14.95 -17.58 -18.87
CA PRO A 55 -16.00 -17.68 -19.88
C PRO A 55 -17.06 -16.58 -19.76
N GLY A 56 -17.38 -16.16 -18.53
CA GLY A 56 -18.37 -15.10 -18.28
C GLY A 56 -17.90 -13.74 -18.77
N LYS A 57 -16.59 -13.46 -18.68
CA LYS A 57 -15.98 -12.22 -19.19
C LYS A 57 -15.42 -12.33 -20.60
N LYS A 58 -15.46 -13.53 -21.19
CA LYS A 58 -14.90 -13.86 -22.52
C LYS A 58 -13.45 -13.36 -22.70
N ARG A 59 -12.62 -13.50 -21.66
CA ARG A 59 -11.23 -13.03 -21.68
C ARG A 59 -10.35 -13.77 -20.68
N HIS A 60 -9.04 -13.67 -20.84
CA HIS A 60 -8.10 -14.10 -19.81
C HIS A 60 -8.14 -13.16 -18.59
N VAL A 61 -8.05 -13.77 -17.42
CA VAL A 61 -7.96 -13.12 -16.10
C VAL A 61 -6.68 -13.59 -15.41
N PHE A 62 -6.16 -12.74 -14.52
CA PHE A 62 -4.90 -12.95 -13.83
C PHE A 62 -5.10 -12.75 -12.31
N TYR A 63 -6.05 -13.48 -11.74
CA TYR A 63 -6.33 -13.35 -10.30
C TYR A 63 -5.09 -13.74 -9.48
N ASN A 64 -4.86 -13.05 -8.36
CA ASN A 64 -3.72 -13.26 -7.47
C ASN A 64 -2.31 -13.04 -8.08
N HIS A 65 -2.19 -12.50 -9.30
CA HIS A 65 -0.89 -12.22 -9.89
C HIS A 65 0.03 -11.32 -9.03
N PRO A 66 -0.44 -10.37 -8.19
CA PRO A 66 0.47 -9.60 -7.35
C PRO A 66 1.13 -10.46 -6.26
N LYS A 67 0.41 -11.42 -5.67
CA LYS A 67 0.97 -12.38 -4.69
C LYS A 67 1.99 -13.32 -5.34
N ARG A 68 1.70 -13.77 -6.56
CA ARG A 68 2.66 -14.58 -7.32
C ARG A 68 3.88 -13.76 -7.74
N GLY A 69 3.67 -12.51 -8.15
CA GLY A 69 4.72 -11.54 -8.43
C GLY A 69 5.61 -11.29 -7.22
N HIS A 70 5.05 -11.16 -6.01
CA HIS A 70 5.81 -11.06 -4.76
C HIS A 70 6.78 -12.25 -4.61
N THR A 71 6.30 -13.48 -4.83
CA THR A 71 7.14 -14.68 -4.71
C THR A 71 8.31 -14.63 -5.70
N ILE A 72 8.04 -14.23 -6.95
CA ILE A 72 9.06 -14.06 -7.99
C ILE A 72 10.06 -12.96 -7.61
N ALA A 73 9.56 -11.80 -7.15
CA ALA A 73 10.37 -10.68 -6.69
C ALA A 73 11.30 -11.08 -5.52
N GLN A 74 10.79 -11.90 -4.59
CA GLN A 74 11.58 -12.41 -3.47
C GLN A 74 12.75 -13.28 -3.93
N GLU A 75 12.52 -14.19 -4.88
CA GLU A 75 13.59 -15.04 -5.44
C GLU A 75 14.62 -14.24 -6.24
N ILE A 76 14.17 -13.24 -7.00
CA ILE A 76 15.06 -12.30 -7.70
C ILE A 76 15.93 -11.52 -6.71
N ALA A 77 15.32 -10.93 -5.67
CA ALA A 77 16.03 -10.16 -4.66
C ALA A 77 17.06 -11.00 -3.89
N LYS A 78 16.73 -12.27 -3.57
CA LYS A 78 17.67 -13.23 -2.98
C LYS A 78 18.86 -13.49 -3.91
N ARG A 79 18.60 -13.80 -5.18
CA ARG A 79 19.64 -14.08 -6.19
C ARG A 79 20.54 -12.87 -6.43
N MET A 80 19.98 -11.66 -6.42
CA MET A 80 20.71 -10.41 -6.56
C MET A 80 21.33 -9.90 -5.25
N LYS A 81 21.19 -10.64 -4.14
CA LYS A 81 21.76 -10.33 -2.83
C LYS A 81 21.34 -8.94 -2.29
N PHE A 82 20.08 -8.57 -2.46
CA PHE A 82 19.56 -7.30 -1.93
C PHE A 82 19.63 -7.27 -0.41
N SER A 83 19.81 -6.06 0.14
CA SER A 83 19.67 -5.83 1.58
C SER A 83 18.25 -6.23 2.04
N ASN A 84 18.09 -6.51 3.34
CA ASN A 84 16.77 -6.83 3.88
C ASN A 84 15.75 -5.71 3.62
N THR A 85 16.18 -4.46 3.75
CA THR A 85 15.37 -3.26 3.50
C THR A 85 14.92 -3.20 2.05
N ASP A 86 15.87 -3.29 1.11
CA ASP A 86 15.58 -3.19 -0.33
C ASP A 86 14.70 -4.34 -0.82
N ARG A 87 15.00 -5.57 -0.37
CA ARG A 87 14.18 -6.75 -0.65
C ARG A 87 12.75 -6.54 -0.19
N LYS A 88 12.54 -6.06 1.04
CA LYS A 88 11.21 -5.82 1.60
C LYS A 88 10.45 -4.79 0.77
N PHE A 89 11.07 -3.66 0.47
CA PHE A 89 10.45 -2.59 -0.30
C PHE A 89 10.13 -3.01 -1.75
N PHE A 90 11.07 -3.68 -2.44
CA PHE A 90 10.83 -4.21 -3.79
C PHE A 90 9.67 -5.21 -3.84
N CYS A 91 9.62 -6.16 -2.90
CA CYS A 91 8.53 -7.12 -2.84
C CYS A 91 7.19 -6.43 -2.53
N LEU A 92 7.20 -5.43 -1.63
CA LEU A 92 6.01 -4.65 -1.29
C LEU A 92 5.44 -3.90 -2.50
N LEU A 93 6.30 -3.22 -3.28
CA LEU A 93 5.89 -2.53 -4.49
C LEU A 93 5.21 -3.47 -5.49
N VAL A 94 5.80 -4.63 -5.74
CA VAL A 94 5.25 -5.65 -6.66
C VAL A 94 3.94 -6.21 -6.13
N GLU A 95 3.83 -6.48 -4.84
CA GLU A 95 2.60 -7.03 -4.25
C GLU A 95 1.45 -6.01 -4.23
N GLN A 96 1.75 -4.74 -3.96
CA GLN A 96 0.75 -3.70 -3.73
C GLN A 96 0.42 -2.88 -4.99
N HIS A 97 1.03 -3.14 -6.15
CA HIS A 97 0.86 -2.29 -7.34
C HIS A 97 -0.59 -2.13 -7.82
N MET A 98 -1.47 -3.11 -7.58
CA MET A 98 -2.90 -3.04 -7.91
C MET A 98 -3.73 -2.32 -6.84
N ARG A 99 -3.21 -2.19 -5.62
CA ARG A 99 -3.97 -1.71 -4.46
C ARG A 99 -4.48 -0.28 -4.60
N PRO A 100 -3.71 0.69 -5.14
CA PRO A 100 -4.21 2.02 -5.45
C PRO A 100 -5.47 2.00 -6.34
N TRP A 101 -5.50 1.13 -7.35
CA TRP A 101 -6.67 1.01 -8.22
C TRP A 101 -7.91 0.53 -7.46
N GLU A 102 -7.75 -0.45 -6.57
CA GLU A 102 -8.84 -0.94 -5.71
C GLU A 102 -9.36 0.14 -4.77
N LEU A 103 -8.45 0.93 -4.18
CA LEU A 103 -8.78 2.01 -3.26
C LEU A 103 -9.44 3.22 -3.96
N SER A 104 -9.16 3.42 -5.25
CA SER A 104 -9.78 4.48 -6.06
C SER A 104 -11.22 4.22 -6.49
N ARG A 105 -11.75 3.02 -6.20
CA ARG A 105 -13.11 2.66 -6.61
C ARG A 105 -14.15 3.48 -5.83
N PRO A 106 -15.27 3.85 -6.48
CA PRO A 106 -16.38 4.48 -5.77
C PRO A 106 -16.83 3.65 -4.56
N GLY A 107 -17.15 4.31 -3.45
CA GLY A 107 -17.63 3.67 -2.22
C GLY A 107 -16.54 3.20 -1.24
N VAL A 108 -15.25 3.28 -1.61
CA VAL A 108 -14.16 3.01 -0.66
C VAL A 108 -14.13 4.12 0.40
N ARG A 109 -14.32 3.74 1.67
CA ARG A 109 -14.35 4.68 2.80
C ARG A 109 -12.95 5.20 3.13
N GLY A 110 -12.85 6.45 3.57
CA GLY A 110 -11.57 7.09 3.97
C GLY A 110 -10.77 6.30 5.01
N LYS A 111 -11.43 5.64 5.97
CA LYS A 111 -10.76 4.75 6.94
C LYS A 111 -9.97 3.60 6.29
N THR A 112 -10.39 3.16 5.10
CA THR A 112 -9.69 2.11 4.34
C THR A 112 -8.36 2.62 3.80
N LEU A 113 -8.30 3.88 3.39
CA LEU A 113 -7.07 4.54 2.95
C LEU A 113 -6.09 4.70 4.12
N ILE A 114 -6.58 5.15 5.28
CA ILE A 114 -5.79 5.27 6.51
C ILE A 114 -5.21 3.91 6.90
N ARG A 115 -6.03 2.86 6.93
CA ARG A 115 -5.58 1.49 7.21
C ARG A 115 -4.50 1.03 6.25
N TRP A 116 -4.68 1.30 4.96
CA TRP A 116 -3.71 0.90 3.96
C TRP A 116 -2.36 1.60 4.18
N PHE A 117 -2.36 2.93 4.36
CA PHE A 117 -1.14 3.65 4.74
C PHE A 117 -0.58 3.20 6.09
N GLY A 118 -1.40 2.78 7.05
CA GLY A 118 -0.93 2.16 8.29
C GLY A 118 -0.16 0.85 8.09
N SER A 119 -0.40 0.15 6.97
CA SER A 119 0.30 -1.10 6.62
C SER A 119 1.54 -0.91 5.73
N VAL A 120 1.60 0.18 4.97
CA VAL A 120 2.69 0.45 4.01
C VAL A 120 3.52 1.69 4.36
N SER A 121 3.10 2.49 5.33
CA SER A 121 3.76 3.73 5.77
C SER A 121 4.08 4.68 4.59
N ASP A 122 5.27 5.32 4.62
CA ASP A 122 5.76 6.24 3.59
C ASP A 122 5.84 5.56 2.20
N ASP A 123 6.05 4.24 2.12
CA ASP A 123 6.16 3.47 0.88
C ASP A 123 4.88 3.55 0.02
N GLY A 124 3.75 3.89 0.65
CA GLY A 124 2.46 4.09 -0.03
C GLY A 124 2.53 5.09 -1.18
N LEU A 125 3.33 6.16 -1.07
CA LEU A 125 3.47 7.13 -2.16
C LEU A 125 4.22 6.54 -3.36
N ALA A 126 5.26 5.74 -3.14
CA ALA A 126 5.95 5.04 -4.21
C ALA A 126 5.05 4.00 -4.90
N ILE A 127 4.18 3.32 -4.13
CA ILE A 127 3.18 2.40 -4.67
C ILE A 127 2.14 3.14 -5.54
N ILE A 128 1.67 4.32 -5.11
CA ILE A 128 0.77 5.17 -5.92
C ILE A 128 1.47 5.59 -7.21
N LEU A 129 2.73 6.02 -7.15
CA LEU A 129 3.50 6.39 -8.35
C LEU A 129 3.59 5.22 -9.33
N LEU A 130 3.93 4.02 -8.85
CA LEU A 130 3.99 2.81 -9.67
C LEU A 130 2.63 2.52 -10.35
N ALA A 131 1.54 2.64 -9.60
CA ALA A 131 0.20 2.43 -10.14
C ALA A 131 -0.19 3.50 -11.19
N CYS A 132 0.18 4.76 -10.99
CA CYS A 132 0.04 5.81 -12.00
C CYS A 132 0.86 5.51 -13.26
N ALA A 133 2.09 5.03 -13.11
CA ALA A 133 2.93 4.63 -14.23
C ALA A 133 2.34 3.44 -15.02
N ASP A 134 1.75 2.46 -14.34
CA ASP A 134 1.04 1.35 -14.98
C ASP A 134 -0.21 1.84 -15.71
N MET A 135 -0.97 2.74 -15.06
CA MET A 135 -2.18 3.33 -15.63
C MET A 135 -1.91 4.09 -16.93
N SER A 136 -0.84 4.87 -16.96
CA SER A 136 -0.44 5.65 -18.14
C SER A 136 0.12 4.77 -19.26
N ALA A 137 0.70 3.62 -18.92
CA ALA A 137 1.22 2.68 -19.91
C ALA A 137 0.12 1.93 -20.69
N LYS A 138 -1.12 1.90 -20.19
CA LYS A 138 -2.26 1.28 -20.87
C LYS A 138 -2.72 2.17 -22.04
N SER A 139 -2.62 1.63 -23.26
CA SER A 139 -2.98 2.32 -24.51
C SER A 139 -4.32 1.82 -25.09
N GLY A 140 -5.03 2.67 -25.85
CA GLY A 140 -6.19 2.30 -26.68
C GLY A 140 -7.54 2.13 -25.95
N LYS A 141 -8.44 1.31 -26.52
CA LYS A 141 -9.81 0.99 -26.00
C LYS A 141 -9.83 0.32 -24.62
N GLN A 142 -8.66 0.01 -24.04
CA GLN A 142 -8.53 -0.76 -22.79
C GLN A 142 -9.04 -0.01 -21.55
N MET A 143 -9.03 1.32 -21.58
CA MET A 143 -9.55 2.12 -20.48
C MET A 143 -9.96 3.51 -20.96
N GLN A 144 -11.14 3.95 -20.53
CA GLN A 144 -11.68 5.26 -20.88
C GLN A 144 -10.84 6.38 -20.22
N GLN A 145 -10.64 7.48 -20.96
CA GLN A 145 -9.92 8.66 -20.48
C GLN A 145 -10.44 9.17 -19.13
N ALA A 146 -11.76 9.19 -18.93
CA ALA A 146 -12.39 9.56 -17.68
C ALA A 146 -11.97 8.67 -16.48
N GLN A 147 -11.70 7.38 -16.72
CA GLN A 147 -11.21 6.48 -15.66
C GLN A 147 -9.76 6.80 -15.26
N LYS A 148 -8.91 7.18 -16.22
CA LYS A 148 -7.56 7.68 -15.96
C LYS A 148 -7.62 8.94 -15.12
N GLU A 149 -8.40 9.93 -15.54
CA GLU A 149 -8.55 11.21 -14.84
C GLU A 149 -9.07 11.05 -13.42
N ARG A 150 -10.07 10.18 -13.21
CA ARG A 150 -10.56 9.84 -11.88
C ARG A 150 -9.47 9.22 -11.01
N PHE A 151 -8.66 8.31 -11.58
CA PHE A 151 -7.57 7.68 -10.85
C PHE A 151 -6.48 8.68 -10.44
N PHE A 152 -6.07 9.57 -11.34
CA PHE A 152 -5.08 10.61 -11.02
C PHE A 152 -5.61 11.64 -10.02
N THR A 153 -6.88 12.01 -10.11
CA THR A 153 -7.55 12.84 -9.09
C THR A 153 -7.52 12.16 -7.72
N TRP A 154 -7.85 10.87 -7.65
CA TRP A 154 -7.77 10.09 -6.41
C TRP A 154 -6.33 10.00 -5.89
N ALA A 155 -5.34 9.76 -6.75
CA ALA A 155 -3.93 9.65 -6.37
C ALA A 155 -3.43 10.94 -5.71
N ARG A 156 -3.78 12.10 -6.28
CA ARG A 156 -3.45 13.41 -5.72
C ARG A 156 -4.13 13.64 -4.37
N GLN A 157 -5.42 13.33 -4.26
CA GLN A 157 -6.16 13.46 -2.99
C GLN A 157 -5.62 12.51 -1.91
N ALA A 158 -5.22 11.29 -2.28
CA ALA A 158 -4.64 10.32 -1.36
C ALA A 158 -3.27 10.78 -0.83
N ALA A 159 -2.42 11.33 -1.70
CA ALA A 159 -1.13 11.89 -1.30
C ALA A 159 -1.29 13.15 -0.44
N GLN A 160 -2.25 14.02 -0.77
CA GLN A 160 -2.57 15.19 0.06
C GLN A 160 -3.06 14.77 1.45
N ALA A 161 -4.01 13.83 1.52
CA ALA A 161 -4.47 13.29 2.80
C ALA A 161 -3.34 12.61 3.58
N TYR A 162 -2.40 11.96 2.87
CA TYR A 162 -1.21 11.39 3.48
C TYR A 162 -0.39 12.45 4.21
N GLN A 163 0.00 13.49 3.49
CA GLN A 163 0.79 14.60 4.00
C GLN A 163 0.10 15.33 5.16
N ASP A 164 -1.18 15.67 5.01
CA ASP A 164 -1.84 16.59 5.94
C ASP A 164 -2.20 15.96 7.27
N ARG A 165 -2.55 14.66 7.27
CA ARG A 165 -3.12 14.02 8.47
C ARG A 165 -2.73 12.57 8.68
N ILE A 166 -2.67 11.74 7.63
CA ILE A 166 -2.50 10.30 7.82
C ILE A 166 -1.09 9.99 8.31
N ARG A 167 -0.06 10.64 7.75
CA ARG A 167 1.34 10.47 8.16
C ARG A 167 1.52 10.72 9.65
N THR A 168 0.94 11.81 10.15
CA THR A 168 0.94 12.14 11.59
C THR A 168 0.21 11.06 12.40
N ALA A 169 -0.99 10.65 11.98
CA ALA A 169 -1.77 9.64 12.69
C ALA A 169 -1.03 8.28 12.80
N ILE A 170 -0.40 7.82 11.71
CA ILE A 170 0.31 6.53 11.72
C ILE A 170 1.65 6.58 12.47
N SER A 171 2.24 7.76 12.62
CA SER A 171 3.50 7.98 13.35
C SER A 171 3.35 7.96 14.88
N GLN A 172 2.13 8.12 15.40
CA GLN A 172 1.87 8.09 16.84
C GLN A 172 2.28 6.74 17.45
N LYS A 173 2.81 6.72 18.67
CA LYS A 173 3.12 5.44 19.36
C LYS A 173 1.84 4.63 19.61
N PRO A 174 1.89 3.28 19.56
CA PRO A 174 0.74 2.45 19.95
C PRO A 174 0.27 2.78 21.36
N LEU A 175 -1.04 2.96 21.53
CA LEU A 175 -1.66 3.21 22.85
C LEU A 175 -1.60 1.98 23.77
N VAL A 176 -1.54 0.79 23.16
CA VAL A 176 -1.55 -0.51 23.85
C VAL A 176 -0.47 -1.39 23.24
N SER A 177 0.24 -2.11 24.09
CA SER A 177 1.28 -3.08 23.75
C SER A 177 0.86 -4.52 24.06
N GLY A 178 1.61 -5.51 23.57
CA GLY A 178 1.37 -6.91 23.90
C GLY A 178 1.46 -7.20 25.41
N HIS A 179 2.34 -6.50 26.14
CA HIS A 179 2.44 -6.62 27.59
C HIS A 179 1.16 -6.14 28.29
N ASP A 180 0.55 -5.07 27.78
CA ASP A 180 -0.71 -4.57 28.32
C ASP A 180 -1.85 -5.58 28.10
N LEU A 181 -1.87 -6.24 26.94
CA LEU A 181 -2.84 -7.30 26.64
C LEU A 181 -2.63 -8.53 27.54
N MET A 182 -1.39 -8.92 27.79
CA MET A 182 -1.08 -10.02 28.73
C MET A 182 -1.55 -9.70 30.15
N ALA A 183 -1.39 -8.45 30.60
CA ALA A 183 -1.82 -8.02 31.93
C ALA A 183 -3.35 -8.09 32.15
N ILE A 184 -4.15 -8.04 31.08
CA ILE A 184 -5.61 -8.20 31.13
C ILE A 184 -6.07 -9.63 30.78
N GLY A 185 -5.15 -10.60 30.74
CA GLY A 185 -5.48 -12.03 30.56
C GLY A 185 -5.49 -12.54 29.13
N ILE A 186 -5.08 -11.73 28.14
CA ILE A 186 -5.00 -12.17 26.74
C ILE A 186 -3.66 -12.91 26.52
N LYS A 187 -3.74 -14.18 26.12
CA LYS A 187 -2.54 -15.01 25.87
C LYS A 187 -1.82 -14.60 24.58
N PRO A 188 -0.48 -14.68 24.54
CA PRO A 188 0.29 -14.49 23.30
C PRO A 188 -0.17 -15.45 22.20
N GLY A 189 -0.33 -14.93 20.98
CA GLY A 189 -0.72 -15.72 19.81
C GLY A 189 -1.27 -14.87 18.66
N PRO A 190 -1.74 -15.51 17.57
CA PRO A 190 -2.30 -14.81 16.41
C PRO A 190 -3.45 -13.85 16.76
N ASP A 191 -4.29 -14.23 17.73
CA ASP A 191 -5.40 -13.40 18.21
C ASP A 191 -4.93 -12.12 18.91
N MET A 192 -3.82 -12.18 19.66
CA MET A 192 -3.22 -10.98 20.25
C MET A 192 -2.81 -9.98 19.16
N GLY A 193 -2.17 -10.46 18.09
CA GLY A 193 -1.82 -9.63 16.94
C GLY A 193 -3.05 -8.99 16.30
N ARG A 194 -4.11 -9.78 16.05
CA ARG A 194 -5.38 -9.29 15.52
C ARG A 194 -6.00 -8.20 16.38
N ILE A 195 -5.96 -8.35 17.70
CA ILE A 195 -6.49 -7.37 18.65
C ILE A 195 -5.65 -6.09 18.65
N LEU A 196 -4.32 -6.21 18.71
CA LEU A 196 -3.42 -5.05 18.62
C LEU A 196 -3.64 -4.28 17.32
N ASP A 197 -3.75 -4.97 16.19
CA ASP A 197 -4.02 -4.36 14.88
C ASP A 197 -5.37 -3.64 14.85
N ALA A 198 -6.40 -4.24 15.45
CA ALA A 198 -7.73 -3.62 15.53
C ALA A 198 -7.73 -2.36 16.40
N VAL A 199 -7.10 -2.41 17.58
CA VAL A 199 -6.94 -1.23 18.45
C VAL A 199 -6.13 -0.15 17.74
N ARG A 200 -5.04 -0.55 17.10
CA ARG A 200 -4.18 0.36 16.34
C ARG A 200 -4.92 1.02 15.18
N GLN A 201 -5.82 0.29 14.54
CA GLN A 201 -6.66 0.83 13.47
C GLN A 201 -7.62 1.90 13.97
N GLU A 202 -8.26 1.68 15.12
CA GLU A 202 -9.16 2.67 15.71
C GLU A 202 -8.40 3.88 16.27
N GLN A 203 -7.15 3.68 16.71
CA GLN A 203 -6.24 4.77 17.02
C GLN A 203 -5.97 5.65 15.80
N TYR A 204 -5.66 5.06 14.64
CA TYR A 204 -5.46 5.85 13.40
C TYR A 204 -6.70 6.62 12.96
N ASN A 205 -7.88 6.12 13.28
CA ASN A 205 -9.15 6.79 12.99
C ASN A 205 -9.48 7.91 14.00
N GLY A 206 -8.71 8.06 15.07
CA GLY A 206 -9.02 8.98 16.18
C GLY A 206 -10.21 8.53 17.04
N LEU A 207 -10.63 7.26 16.92
CA LEU A 207 -11.75 6.69 17.69
C LEU A 207 -11.29 6.07 19.01
N VAL A 208 -9.99 5.78 19.13
CA VAL A 208 -9.32 5.39 20.38
C VAL A 208 -8.16 6.36 20.58
N THR A 209 -8.23 7.15 21.63
CA THR A 209 -7.32 8.27 21.90
C THR A 209 -6.51 8.09 23.18
N SER A 210 -6.92 7.15 24.05
CA SER A 210 -6.23 6.84 25.30
C SER A 210 -5.88 5.36 25.44
N ARG A 211 -4.92 5.06 26.31
CA ARG A 211 -4.56 3.67 26.68
C ARG A 211 -5.75 2.93 27.28
N GLU A 212 -6.57 3.61 28.09
CA GLU A 212 -7.75 3.03 28.72
C GLU A 212 -8.81 2.62 27.67
N GLU A 213 -9.12 3.51 26.73
CA GLU A 213 -10.03 3.20 25.62
C GLU A 213 -9.51 2.02 24.78
N GLY A 214 -8.20 1.97 24.53
CA GLY A 214 -7.57 0.87 23.81
C GLY A 214 -7.69 -0.47 24.53
N LEU A 215 -7.51 -0.48 25.86
CA LEU A 215 -7.67 -1.69 26.68
C LEU A 215 -9.13 -2.14 26.75
N ASN A 216 -10.08 -1.21 26.85
CA ASN A 216 -11.51 -1.52 26.85
C ASN A 216 -11.94 -2.12 25.51
N LEU A 217 -11.46 -1.57 24.39
CA LEU A 217 -11.68 -2.16 23.07
C LEU A 217 -11.05 -3.55 22.96
N ALA A 218 -9.82 -3.73 23.48
CA ALA A 218 -9.15 -5.03 23.46
C ALA A 218 -9.93 -6.10 24.23
N LYS A 219 -10.46 -5.80 25.42
CA LYS A 219 -11.33 -6.70 26.20
C LYS A 219 -12.57 -7.09 25.42
N LYS A 220 -13.26 -6.10 24.85
CA LYS A 220 -14.45 -6.34 24.01
C LYS A 220 -14.15 -7.26 22.81
N LEU A 221 -13.01 -7.10 22.17
CA LEU A 221 -12.59 -7.95 21.04
C LEU A 221 -12.15 -9.35 21.46
N ALA A 222 -11.68 -9.51 22.70
CA ALA A 222 -11.31 -10.79 23.30
C ALA A 222 -12.50 -11.53 23.92
N GLY A 223 -13.65 -10.87 24.10
CA GLY A 223 -14.81 -11.42 24.80
C GLY A 223 -14.68 -11.45 26.33
N LEU A 224 -13.91 -10.50 26.89
CA LEU A 224 -13.68 -10.29 28.33
C LEU A 224 -14.52 -9.15 28.88
#